data_AF-A0A0W1FDX2-F1
#
_entry.id   AF-A0A0W1FDX2-F1
#
_cell.length_a   1.000
_cell.length_b   1.000
_cell.length_c   1.000
_cell.angle_alpha   90.00
_cell.angle_beta   90.00
_cell.angle_gamma   90.00
#
_symmetry.space_group_name_H-M   'P 1'
#
loop_
_entity.id
_entity.type
_entity.pdbx_description
1 polymer ?
#
loop_
_entity_poly.entity_id
_entity_poly.type
_entity_poly.pdbx_seq_one_letter_code
_entity_poly.pdbx_strand_id
1 'polypeptide(L)'
;MAMLALMTMTPAAALPSAPPPDAVEQEIVVIASKLKDWRASLVESRGDLRCYTRRSTGDAAIDRIGCTAMIRCHKQFEADFARLKDHRLPSNARNKMRKALLRDRFSPCVFEARDTMVAELADRRAAAR
;
A
#
# COMPACT_ATOMS: atom_id res chain seq x y z
N MET A 1 24.47 62.99 -12.59
CA MET A 1 23.99 61.89 -11.72
C MET A 1 23.52 60.77 -12.63
N ALA A 2 24.32 59.72 -12.80
CA ALA A 2 23.97 58.56 -13.63
C ALA A 2 23.45 57.44 -12.71
N MET A 3 22.16 57.11 -12.85
CA MET A 3 21.55 55.96 -12.16
C MET A 3 21.85 54.70 -12.97
N LEU A 4 22.71 53.83 -12.44
CA LEU A 4 22.93 52.47 -12.94
C LEU A 4 21.76 51.58 -12.43
N ALA A 5 20.94 51.09 -13.34
CA ALA A 5 19.93 50.08 -13.05
C ALA A 5 20.58 48.69 -13.01
N LEU A 6 20.65 48.07 -11.81
CA LEU A 6 21.00 46.66 -11.66
C LEU A 6 19.82 45.79 -12.09
N MET A 7 19.94 45.10 -13.23
CA MET A 7 19.06 44.01 -13.62
C MET A 7 19.43 42.74 -12.84
N THR A 8 18.58 42.34 -11.91
CA THR A 8 18.67 41.06 -11.22
C THR A 8 18.11 39.95 -12.12
N MET A 9 18.98 39.14 -12.71
CA MET A 9 18.55 37.92 -13.41
C MET A 9 18.10 36.89 -12.37
N THR A 10 16.80 36.58 -12.36
CA THR A 10 16.24 35.51 -11.55
C THR A 10 16.55 34.16 -12.22
N PRO A 11 17.21 33.20 -11.56
CA PRO A 11 17.46 31.89 -12.15
C PRO A 11 16.13 31.14 -12.31
N ALA A 12 15.83 30.75 -13.55
CA ALA A 12 14.73 29.85 -13.84
C ALA A 12 15.07 28.47 -13.24
N ALA A 13 14.35 28.06 -12.20
CA ALA A 13 14.42 26.71 -11.67
C ALA A 13 13.94 25.74 -12.77
N ALA A 14 14.84 24.89 -13.25
CA ALA A 14 14.49 23.81 -14.16
C ALA A 14 13.49 22.89 -13.44
N LEU A 15 12.30 22.72 -14.03
CA LEU A 15 11.32 21.75 -13.52
C LEU A 15 11.91 20.35 -13.67
N PRO A 16 11.80 19.48 -12.65
CA PRO A 16 12.23 18.10 -12.78
C PRO A 16 11.44 17.43 -13.91
N SER A 17 12.14 16.87 -14.90
CA SER A 17 11.49 16.12 -15.97
C SER A 17 10.89 14.83 -15.41
N ALA A 18 9.72 14.42 -15.91
CA ALA A 18 9.14 13.13 -15.54
C ALA A 18 10.17 11.99 -15.79
N PRO A 19 10.24 10.99 -14.89
CA PRO A 19 11.13 9.85 -15.08
C PRO A 19 10.75 9.07 -16.34
N PRO A 20 11.72 8.43 -17.02
CA PRO A 20 11.43 7.58 -18.16
C PRO A 20 10.53 6.39 -17.75
N PRO A 21 9.57 5.98 -18.59
CA PRO A 21 8.62 4.89 -18.27
C PRO A 21 9.30 3.60 -17.80
N ASP A 22 10.44 3.25 -18.41
CA ASP A 22 11.21 2.05 -18.08
C ASP A 22 11.70 2.03 -16.63
N ALA A 23 12.01 3.20 -16.04
CA ALA A 23 12.45 3.30 -14.65
C ALA A 23 11.31 3.04 -13.67
N VAL A 24 10.09 3.47 -14.01
CA VAL A 24 8.88 3.21 -13.22
C VAL A 24 8.53 1.72 -13.27
N GLU A 25 8.53 1.12 -14.47
CA GLU A 25 8.22 -0.31 -14.64
C GLU A 25 9.19 -1.20 -13.87
N GLN A 26 10.49 -0.88 -13.91
CA GLN A 26 11.50 -1.58 -13.11
C GLN A 26 11.21 -1.49 -11.61
N GLU A 27 10.82 -0.32 -11.11
CA GLU A 27 10.45 -0.16 -9.70
C GLU A 27 9.21 -0.98 -9.32
N ILE A 28 8.19 -1.01 -10.19
CA ILE A 28 7.00 -1.84 -9.98
C ILE A 28 7.40 -3.32 -9.84
N VAL A 29 8.26 -3.83 -10.73
CA VAL A 29 8.73 -5.22 -10.70
C VAL A 29 9.50 -5.52 -9.40
N VAL A 30 10.39 -4.63 -8.98
CA VAL A 30 11.16 -4.78 -7.73
C VAL A 30 10.23 -4.81 -6.52
N ILE A 31 9.29 -3.85 -6.43
CA ILE A 31 8.34 -3.76 -5.33
C ILE A 31 7.43 -5.00 -5.29
N ALA A 32 6.88 -5.41 -6.44
CA ALA A 32 6.03 -6.59 -6.56
C ALA A 32 6.78 -7.87 -6.15
N SER A 33 8.05 -8.02 -6.57
CA SER A 33 8.90 -9.15 -6.18
C SER A 33 9.08 -9.23 -4.67
N LYS A 34 9.39 -8.10 -4.01
CA LYS A 34 9.53 -8.02 -2.55
C LYS A 34 8.25 -8.39 -1.81
N LEU A 35 7.08 -7.98 -2.33
CA LEU A 35 5.78 -8.28 -1.70
C LEU A 35 5.40 -9.77 -1.75
N LYS A 36 5.99 -10.60 -2.63
CA LYS A 36 5.70 -12.05 -2.73
C LYS A 36 6.00 -12.78 -1.42
N ASP A 37 7.06 -12.38 -0.73
CA ASP A 37 7.53 -13.00 0.50
C ASP A 37 7.04 -12.30 1.77
N TRP A 38 6.45 -11.12 1.62
CA TRP A 38 5.91 -10.35 2.73
C TRP A 38 4.76 -11.09 3.42
N ARG A 39 4.77 -11.09 4.76
CA ARG A 39 3.70 -11.70 5.56
C ARG A 39 3.30 -10.73 6.67
N ALA A 40 2.01 -10.63 6.93
CA ALA A 40 1.49 -9.89 8.07
C ALA A 40 0.23 -10.54 8.64
N SER A 41 -0.25 -9.99 9.74
CA SER A 41 -1.54 -10.34 10.31
C SER A 41 -2.24 -9.10 10.83
N LEU A 42 -3.56 -9.13 10.71
CA LEU A 42 -4.41 -8.16 11.37
C LEU A 42 -4.79 -8.71 12.74
N VAL A 43 -4.62 -7.88 13.75
CA VAL A 43 -5.06 -8.17 15.12
C VAL A 43 -5.97 -7.04 15.52
N GLU A 44 -7.17 -7.41 15.96
CA GLU A 44 -8.15 -6.48 16.51
C GLU A 44 -8.11 -6.62 18.03
N SER A 45 -7.92 -5.50 18.74
CA SER A 45 -7.91 -5.46 20.20
C SER A 45 -8.65 -4.23 20.67
N ARG A 46 -9.68 -4.42 21.51
CA ARG A 46 -10.51 -3.32 22.06
C ARG A 46 -11.07 -2.35 21.00
N GLY A 47 -11.38 -2.85 19.80
CA GLY A 47 -11.88 -2.04 18.68
C GLY A 47 -10.78 -1.43 17.80
N ASP A 48 -9.51 -1.50 18.19
CA ASP A 48 -8.38 -1.06 17.37
C ASP A 48 -7.90 -2.19 16.47
N LEU A 49 -7.96 -1.96 15.16
CA LEU A 49 -7.37 -2.85 14.16
C LEU A 49 -5.92 -2.45 13.89
N ARG A 50 -4.99 -3.36 14.17
CA ARG A 50 -3.56 -3.19 13.91
C ARG A 50 -3.04 -4.22 12.93
N CYS A 51 -2.14 -3.81 12.05
CA CYS A 51 -1.36 -4.70 11.20
C CYS A 51 0.00 -4.97 11.83
N TYR A 52 0.36 -6.26 11.91
CA TYR A 52 1.64 -6.74 12.40
C TYR A 52 2.38 -7.45 11.27
N THR A 53 3.46 -6.84 10.78
CA THR A 53 4.37 -7.47 9.82
C THR A 53 5.07 -8.64 10.49
N ARG A 54 4.85 -9.86 9.98
CA ARG A 54 5.48 -11.10 10.44
C ARG A 54 6.78 -11.40 9.68
N ARG A 55 6.82 -11.06 8.39
CA ARG A 55 8.01 -11.14 7.55
C ARG A 55 8.08 -9.86 6.73
N SER A 56 9.09 -9.05 7.00
CA SER A 56 9.35 -7.78 6.32
C SER A 56 9.93 -8.02 4.93
N THR A 57 9.71 -7.07 4.03
CA THR A 57 10.40 -6.96 2.74
C THR A 57 11.83 -6.41 2.84
N GLY A 58 12.24 -5.96 4.03
CA GLY A 58 13.44 -5.16 4.24
C GLY A 58 13.27 -3.70 3.80
N ASP A 59 12.06 -3.30 3.40
CA ASP A 59 11.74 -1.96 2.93
C ASP A 59 10.48 -1.44 3.63
N ALA A 60 10.66 -0.48 4.54
CA ALA A 60 9.58 0.02 5.39
C ALA A 60 8.44 0.68 4.60
N ALA A 61 8.71 1.25 3.42
CA ALA A 61 7.67 1.85 2.59
C ALA A 61 6.79 0.76 1.97
N ILE A 62 7.40 -0.32 1.49
CA ILE A 62 6.68 -1.47 0.92
C ILE A 62 5.89 -2.21 1.99
N ASP A 63 6.47 -2.40 3.18
CA ASP A 63 5.76 -3.00 4.32
C ASP A 63 4.53 -2.18 4.71
N ARG A 64 4.65 -0.85 4.68
CA ARG A 64 3.53 0.07 4.97
C ARG A 64 2.43 -0.04 3.94
N ILE A 65 2.75 -0.17 2.65
CA ILE A 65 1.77 -0.44 1.58
C ILE A 65 1.01 -1.74 1.90
N GLY A 66 1.76 -2.82 2.19
CA GLY A 66 1.19 -4.12 2.52
C GLY A 66 0.19 -4.06 3.67
N CYS A 67 0.55 -3.37 4.76
CA CYS A 67 -0.31 -3.19 5.92
C CYS A 67 -1.49 -2.24 5.68
N THR A 68 -1.27 -1.13 4.98
CA THR A 68 -2.32 -0.14 4.70
C THR A 68 -3.43 -0.76 3.86
N ALA A 69 -3.08 -1.56 2.84
CA ALA A 69 -4.05 -2.30 2.04
C ALA A 69 -4.89 -3.26 2.90
N MET A 70 -4.25 -4.03 3.78
CA MET A 70 -4.96 -4.95 4.66
C MET A 70 -5.93 -4.24 5.60
N ILE A 71 -5.50 -3.13 6.23
CA ILE A 71 -6.34 -2.35 7.15
C ILE A 71 -7.53 -1.74 6.39
N ARG A 72 -7.28 -1.11 5.23
CA ARG A 72 -8.33 -0.51 4.39
C ARG A 72 -9.40 -1.53 4.02
N CYS A 73 -8.99 -2.68 3.49
CA CYS A 73 -9.93 -3.72 3.07
C CYS A 73 -10.65 -4.37 4.25
N HIS A 74 -10.01 -4.49 5.41
CA HIS A 74 -10.70 -5.01 6.59
C HIS A 74 -11.81 -4.08 7.05
N LYS A 75 -11.57 -2.76 7.06
CA LYS A 75 -12.61 -1.77 7.38
C LYS A 75 -13.79 -1.85 6.40
N GLN A 76 -13.51 -2.01 5.10
CA GLN A 76 -14.55 -2.16 4.09
C GLN A 76 -15.43 -3.40 4.32
N PHE A 77 -14.87 -4.49 4.86
CA PHE A 77 -15.57 -5.75 5.13
C PHE A 77 -15.80 -6.00 6.63
N GLU A 78 -15.82 -4.95 7.45
CA GLU A 78 -15.89 -5.08 8.91
C GLU A 78 -17.12 -5.88 9.36
N ALA A 79 -18.28 -5.62 8.77
CA ALA A 79 -19.51 -6.35 9.05
C ALA A 79 -19.42 -7.85 8.70
N ASP A 80 -18.73 -8.19 7.61
CA ASP A 80 -18.45 -9.59 7.24
C ASP A 80 -17.56 -10.26 8.30
N PHE A 81 -16.50 -9.59 8.75
CA PHE A 81 -15.62 -10.11 9.81
C PHE A 81 -16.32 -10.20 11.16
N ALA A 82 -17.20 -9.26 11.50
CA ALA A 82 -18.01 -9.31 12.72
C ALA A 82 -18.94 -10.53 12.74
N ARG A 83 -19.57 -10.88 11.61
CA ARG A 83 -20.37 -12.11 11.49
C ARG A 83 -19.57 -13.38 11.77
N LEU A 84 -18.29 -13.40 11.42
CA LEU A 84 -17.40 -14.54 11.69
C LEU A 84 -17.06 -14.71 13.18
N LYS A 85 -17.45 -13.76 14.04
CA LYS A 85 -17.34 -13.86 15.50
C LYS A 85 -18.57 -14.51 16.14
N ASP A 86 -19.61 -14.86 15.37
CA ASP A 86 -20.81 -15.50 15.92
C ASP A 86 -20.51 -16.95 16.37
N HIS A 87 -20.44 -17.14 17.69
CA HIS A 87 -20.14 -18.42 18.30
C HIS A 87 -21.29 -19.44 18.22
N ARG A 88 -22.51 -19.00 17.83
CA ARG A 88 -23.67 -19.89 17.61
C ARG A 88 -23.51 -20.76 16.36
N LEU A 89 -22.69 -20.31 15.40
CA LEU A 89 -22.37 -21.10 14.21
C LEU A 89 -21.39 -22.23 14.55
N PRO A 90 -21.50 -23.41 13.93
CA PRO A 90 -20.45 -24.42 14.00
C PRO A 90 -19.10 -23.92 13.46
N SER A 91 -17.99 -24.37 14.04
CA SER A 91 -16.64 -23.93 13.65
C SER A 91 -16.31 -24.19 12.17
N ASN A 92 -16.76 -25.32 11.63
CA ASN A 92 -16.62 -25.66 10.20
C ASN A 92 -17.36 -24.65 9.30
N ALA A 93 -18.57 -24.25 9.67
CA ALA A 93 -19.36 -23.26 8.94
C ALA A 93 -18.67 -21.90 8.96
N ARG A 94 -18.20 -21.42 10.12
CA ARG A 94 -17.42 -20.17 10.21
C ARG A 94 -16.14 -20.23 9.38
N ASN A 95 -15.42 -21.34 9.40
CA ASN A 95 -14.19 -21.51 8.62
C ASN A 95 -14.47 -21.50 7.11
N LYS A 96 -15.58 -22.12 6.67
CA LYS A 96 -16.02 -22.07 5.27
C LYS A 96 -16.36 -20.63 4.86
N MET A 97 -17.14 -19.91 5.66
CA MET A 97 -17.48 -18.50 5.43
C MET A 97 -16.23 -17.62 5.39
N ARG A 98 -15.29 -17.81 6.33
CA ARG A 98 -14.02 -17.08 6.37
C ARG A 98 -13.19 -17.32 5.11
N LYS A 99 -13.03 -18.57 4.68
CA LYS A 99 -12.29 -18.90 3.45
C LYS A 99 -12.93 -18.25 2.23
N ALA A 100 -14.26 -18.28 2.11
CA ALA A 100 -14.98 -17.62 1.03
C ALA A 100 -14.78 -16.10 1.05
N LEU A 101 -14.97 -15.45 2.20
CA LEU A 101 -14.70 -14.01 2.35
C LEU A 101 -13.27 -13.64 1.95
N LEU A 102 -12.29 -14.41 2.44
CA LEU A 102 -10.89 -14.16 2.17
C LEU A 102 -10.54 -14.30 0.69
N ARG A 103 -11.05 -15.34 0.02
CA ARG A 103 -10.75 -15.62 -1.38
C ARG A 103 -11.50 -14.69 -2.33
N ASP A 104 -12.80 -14.50 -2.11
CA ASP A 104 -13.70 -13.93 -3.11
C ASP A 104 -13.81 -12.41 -3.02
N ARG A 105 -13.45 -11.82 -1.87
CA ARG A 105 -13.67 -10.38 -1.62
C ARG A 105 -12.46 -9.68 -1.01
N PHE A 106 -11.94 -10.22 0.10
CA PHE A 106 -10.87 -9.56 0.83
C PHE A 106 -9.53 -9.58 0.09
N SER A 107 -9.08 -10.73 -0.41
CA SER A 107 -7.81 -10.81 -1.15
C SER A 107 -7.81 -9.96 -2.42
N PRO A 108 -8.85 -10.01 -3.29
CA PRO A 108 -8.95 -9.10 -4.43
C PRO A 108 -8.83 -7.62 -4.04
N CYS A 109 -9.57 -7.16 -3.03
CA CYS A 109 -9.46 -5.79 -2.53
C CYS A 109 -8.02 -5.45 -2.10
N VAL A 110 -7.36 -6.35 -1.38
CA VAL A 110 -6.00 -6.10 -0.90
C VAL A 110 -5.02 -6.00 -2.06
N PHE A 111 -5.15 -6.83 -3.10
CA PHE A 111 -4.30 -6.75 -4.29
C PHE A 111 -4.54 -5.46 -5.07
N GLU A 112 -5.79 -5.12 -5.35
CA GLU A 112 -6.14 -3.88 -6.06
C GLU A 112 -5.62 -2.63 -5.32
N ALA A 113 -5.85 -2.55 -4.01
CA ALA A 113 -5.36 -1.43 -3.21
C ALA A 113 -3.82 -1.36 -3.19
N ARG A 114 -3.13 -2.51 -3.22
CA ARG A 114 -1.67 -2.54 -3.31
C ARG A 114 -1.19 -2.04 -4.66
N ASP A 115 -1.77 -2.50 -5.75
CA ASP A 115 -1.32 -2.17 -7.11
C ASP A 115 -1.32 -0.65 -7.31
N THR A 116 -2.37 0.05 -6.86
CA THR A 116 -2.41 1.53 -6.86
C THR A 116 -1.26 2.14 -6.07
N MET A 117 -1.07 1.71 -4.81
CA MET A 117 -0.03 2.28 -3.95
C MET A 117 1.40 1.91 -4.39
N VAL A 118 1.58 0.77 -5.06
CA VAL A 118 2.84 0.33 -5.65
C VAL A 118 3.19 1.23 -6.83
N ALA A 119 2.24 1.50 -7.72
CA ALA A 119 2.44 2.44 -8.84
C ALA A 119 2.87 3.82 -8.31
N GLU A 120 2.15 4.36 -7.32
CA GLU A 120 2.52 5.65 -6.72
C GLU A 120 3.91 5.65 -6.06
N LEU A 121 4.32 4.54 -5.43
CA LEU A 121 5.67 4.44 -4.86
C LEU A 121 6.73 4.32 -5.94
N ALA A 122 6.45 3.59 -7.01
CA ALA A 122 7.34 3.44 -8.15
C ALA A 122 7.60 4.78 -8.83
N ASP A 123 6.54 5.57 -9.08
CA ASP A 123 6.67 6.93 -9.65
C ASP A 123 7.58 7.81 -8.79
N ARG A 124 7.34 7.84 -7.47
CA ARG A 124 8.15 8.64 -6.54
C ARG A 124 9.61 8.21 -6.50
N ARG A 125 9.88 6.90 -6.59
CA ARG A 125 11.26 6.38 -6.56
C ARG A 125 11.98 6.59 -7.87
N ALA A 126 11.29 6.42 -8.99
CA ALA A 126 11.84 6.68 -10.31
C ALA A 126 12.19 8.16 -10.48
N ALA A 127 11.35 9.07 -9.97
CA ALA A 127 11.60 10.52 -10.02
C ALA A 127 12.74 11.00 -9.09
N ALA A 128 13.12 10.19 -8.10
CA ALA A 128 14.19 10.51 -7.15
C ALA A 128 15.56 9.95 -7.56
N ARG A 129 15.65 9.31 -8.72
CA ARG A 129 16.89 8.82 -9.33
C ARG A 129 17.42 9.82 -10.34
#